data_AF-A0A354XAC6-F1
#
_entry.id   AF-A0A354XAC6-F1
#
_cell.length_a   1.000
_cell.length_b   1.000
_cell.length_c   1.000
_cell.angle_alpha   90.00
_cell.angle_beta   90.00
_cell.angle_gamma   90.00
#
_symmetry.space_group_name_H-M   'P 1'
#
loop_
_entity.id
_entity.type
_entity.pdbx_description
1 polymer ?
#
loop_
_entity_poly.entity_id
_entity_poly.type
_entity_poly.pdbx_seq_one_letter_code
_entity_poly.pdbx_strand_id
1 'polypeptide(L)'
;MKMKSLFKHAFCLAATGFLMTAFSSCGNDNEPETPQPVDLQSVTIAQASYSLSEAGTVTIDFTAKPADADVSKVLLKQSPMESDPELLTVTSLKAGASKGAWRLEAKASDFSRIVASQTVHLMAYSKSGATHVTASATLADPYSIIDRYKLEHPFSAGYRDAVEKDRWISLPVFVTATGEADPADITDMEVQLHPSNSSVKAEDFIVKEMEDASGFTVQLNPTAESKLAAEERIMTGLIVTVTDKNGRTAMLGDVGFVLSPPVVTVAASAELTFSLADLRNPTFKKDFEVDYTEKLKHLGLTEKQSETFDFGGVTWQVNGLYDANGQLINDDPDFLIFSSLTYKGDIMVAGDPVLQLEPGTYYYVSHYSADWKHGGKAYPRIRGLLRLTVTLTEK
;
A
#
# COMPACT_ATOMS: atom_id res chain seq x y z
N MET A 1 28.03 0.11 13.90
CA MET A 1 28.97 0.81 14.82
C MET A 1 30.15 1.32 14.00
N LYS A 2 30.09 2.57 13.51
CA LYS A 2 31.20 3.22 12.78
C LYS A 2 31.51 4.54 13.47
N MET A 3 32.79 4.75 13.67
CA MET A 3 33.39 5.64 14.66
C MET A 3 33.57 7.06 14.11
N LYS A 4 33.46 8.01 15.03
CA LYS A 4 33.55 9.46 14.90
C LYS A 4 34.88 9.95 14.32
N SER A 5 34.86 11.08 13.62
CA SER A 5 36.01 11.99 13.54
C SER A 5 35.52 13.43 13.66
N LEU A 6 36.02 14.11 14.69
CA LEU A 6 35.73 15.47 15.09
C LEU A 6 36.95 16.34 14.76
N PHE A 7 36.66 17.57 14.35
CA PHE A 7 37.53 18.75 14.25
C PHE A 7 38.66 18.84 15.29
N LYS A 8 39.80 19.46 14.90
CA LYS A 8 40.19 20.83 15.34
C LYS A 8 41.62 21.25 14.91
N HIS A 9 41.69 22.44 14.33
CA HIS A 9 42.67 23.54 14.52
C HIS A 9 44.14 23.39 14.07
N ALA A 10 44.54 24.29 13.16
CA ALA A 10 45.88 24.85 13.13
C ALA A 10 45.80 26.37 13.00
N PHE A 11 46.31 27.04 14.04
CA PHE A 11 46.56 28.46 14.20
C PHE A 11 47.69 28.92 13.27
N CYS A 12 47.58 30.12 12.69
CA CYS A 12 48.74 30.93 12.31
C CYS A 12 48.46 32.38 12.72
N LEU A 13 49.13 32.81 13.79
CA LEU A 13 49.21 34.20 14.23
C LEU A 13 50.69 34.59 14.21
N ALA A 14 51.06 35.53 13.35
CA ALA A 14 52.33 36.23 13.42
C ALA A 14 52.03 37.69 13.77
N ALA A 15 52.52 38.10 14.93
CA ALA A 15 52.42 39.45 15.44
C ALA A 15 53.64 40.26 15.00
N THR A 16 53.39 41.47 14.50
CA THR A 16 54.36 42.58 14.54
C THR A 16 53.57 43.86 14.66
N GLY A 17 53.70 44.54 15.80
CA GLY A 17 53.05 45.81 16.09
C GLY A 17 53.86 47.02 15.63
N PHE A 18 53.19 48.16 15.48
CA PHE A 18 53.75 49.48 15.72
C PHE A 18 52.64 50.48 16.08
N LEU A 19 53.01 51.48 16.88
CA LEU A 19 52.19 52.43 17.63
C LEU A 19 51.25 53.33 16.80
N MET A 20 50.20 53.80 17.48
CA MET A 20 49.26 54.86 17.09
C MET A 20 49.91 56.22 16.79
N THR A 21 49.36 56.93 15.81
CA THR A 21 49.09 58.38 15.90
C THR A 21 47.81 58.73 15.14
N ALA A 22 46.94 59.49 15.79
CA ALA A 22 45.79 60.14 15.17
C ALA A 22 46.27 61.34 14.34
N PHE A 23 45.83 61.43 13.09
CA PHE A 23 45.74 62.68 12.35
C PHE A 23 44.33 62.83 11.81
N SER A 24 43.63 63.84 12.31
CA SER A 24 42.46 64.43 11.67
C SER A 24 42.91 65.00 10.33
N SER A 25 42.37 64.46 9.23
CA SER A 25 42.54 65.03 7.90
C SER A 25 41.16 65.36 7.35
N CYS A 26 40.84 66.65 7.32
CA CYS A 26 39.77 67.18 6.46
C CYS A 26 40.14 66.85 5.00
N GLY A 27 39.34 66.04 4.33
CA GLY A 27 39.45 65.77 2.90
C GLY A 27 38.05 65.83 2.30
N ASN A 28 37.87 66.78 1.39
CA ASN A 28 36.63 67.13 0.69
C ASN A 28 35.83 65.94 0.14
N ASP A 29 34.52 66.13 0.21
CA ASP A 29 33.46 65.43 -0.51
C ASP A 29 33.74 65.22 -2.01
N ASN A 30 33.26 64.07 -2.49
CA ASN A 30 32.77 63.72 -3.84
C ASN A 30 33.43 62.48 -4.46
N GLU A 31 33.31 61.33 -3.78
CA GLU A 31 32.94 60.12 -4.50
C GLU A 31 31.43 59.94 -4.34
N PRO A 32 30.67 59.62 -5.41
CA PRO A 32 29.29 59.22 -5.21
C PRO A 32 29.31 57.96 -4.34
N GLU A 33 28.84 58.09 -3.10
CA GLU A 33 28.55 56.93 -2.26
C GLU A 33 27.72 55.97 -3.10
N THR A 34 28.29 54.82 -3.47
CA THR A 34 27.49 53.72 -3.99
C THR A 34 26.43 53.46 -2.92
N PRO A 35 25.13 53.65 -3.22
CA PRO A 35 24.09 53.55 -2.20
C PRO A 35 24.22 52.18 -1.55
N GLN A 36 24.43 52.17 -0.22
CA GLN A 36 24.53 50.92 0.51
C GLN A 36 23.25 50.11 0.27
N PRO A 37 23.34 48.78 0.05
CA PRO A 37 22.17 47.95 -0.11
C PRO A 37 21.26 48.12 1.10
N VAL A 38 20.00 48.50 0.86
CA VAL A 38 19.04 48.61 1.95
C VAL A 38 18.63 47.21 2.37
N ASP A 39 18.94 46.85 3.61
CA ASP A 39 18.68 45.51 4.13
C ASP A 39 17.17 45.24 4.24
N LEU A 40 16.78 44.03 3.81
CA LEU A 40 15.41 43.55 3.87
C LEU A 40 15.03 43.21 5.32
N GLN A 41 14.05 43.93 5.87
CA GLN A 41 13.65 43.81 7.29
C GLN A 41 12.39 42.96 7.48
N SER A 42 11.44 43.03 6.56
CA SER A 42 10.23 42.20 6.60
C SER A 42 9.58 42.08 5.22
N VAL A 43 8.75 41.05 5.06
CA VAL A 43 7.84 40.91 3.93
C VAL A 43 6.42 40.74 4.42
N THR A 44 5.45 41.19 3.63
CA THR A 44 4.02 40.98 3.90
C THR A 44 3.36 40.49 2.63
N ILE A 45 2.72 39.33 2.70
CA ILE A 45 1.98 38.76 1.57
C ILE A 45 0.64 39.50 1.42
N ALA A 46 0.23 39.79 0.18
CA ALA A 46 -0.94 40.61 -0.12
C ALA A 46 -2.27 39.93 0.26
N GLN A 47 -2.32 38.60 0.21
CA GLN A 47 -3.52 37.80 0.51
C GLN A 47 -3.19 36.73 1.56
N ALA A 48 -4.17 36.39 2.38
CA ALA A 48 -4.05 35.33 3.37
C ALA A 48 -4.08 33.92 2.73
N SER A 49 -4.64 33.78 1.52
CA SER A 49 -4.80 32.52 0.81
C SER A 49 -4.60 32.70 -0.69
N TYR A 50 -4.04 31.68 -1.34
CA TYR A 50 -3.89 31.57 -2.79
C TYR A 50 -4.33 30.18 -3.24
N SER A 51 -4.73 30.05 -4.50
CA SER A 51 -5.12 28.76 -5.08
C SER A 51 -4.20 28.40 -6.24
N LEU A 52 -3.83 27.12 -6.32
CA LEU A 52 -3.18 26.57 -7.50
C LEU A 52 -4.17 26.53 -8.67
N SER A 53 -3.66 26.86 -9.86
CA SER A 53 -4.35 26.60 -11.12
C SER A 53 -4.35 25.10 -11.44
N GLU A 54 -5.14 24.70 -12.43
CA GLU A 54 -5.11 23.33 -12.96
C GLU A 54 -3.71 22.94 -13.48
N ALA A 55 -2.92 23.91 -13.97
CA ALA A 55 -1.54 23.66 -14.40
C ALA A 55 -0.51 23.59 -13.24
N GLY A 56 -0.98 23.70 -11.98
CA GLY A 56 -0.13 23.68 -10.79
C GLY A 56 0.63 24.98 -10.57
N THR A 57 0.15 26.10 -11.10
CA THR A 57 0.81 27.41 -10.97
C THR A 57 0.10 28.32 -9.99
N VAL A 58 0.84 29.22 -9.36
CA VAL A 58 0.30 30.27 -8.49
C VAL A 58 1.08 31.57 -8.69
N THR A 59 0.37 32.69 -8.57
CA THR A 59 0.96 34.03 -8.53
C THR A 59 0.78 34.61 -7.14
N ILE A 60 1.87 35.02 -6.50
CA ILE A 60 1.88 35.60 -5.15
C ILE A 60 2.41 37.02 -5.22
N ASP A 61 1.62 37.95 -4.69
CA ASP A 61 2.01 39.34 -4.51
C ASP A 61 2.44 39.56 -3.06
N PHE A 62 3.55 40.27 -2.87
CA PHE A 62 4.04 40.64 -1.54
C PHE A 62 4.74 41.99 -1.55
N THR A 63 4.87 42.59 -0.37
CA THR A 63 5.53 43.87 -0.18
C THR A 63 6.75 43.69 0.72
N ALA A 64 7.90 44.17 0.26
CA ALA A 64 9.15 44.24 1.01
C ALA A 64 9.23 45.54 1.82
N LYS A 65 9.77 45.47 3.03
CA LYS A 65 10.10 46.63 3.85
C LYS A 65 11.57 46.63 4.25
N PRO A 66 12.23 47.79 4.17
CA PRO A 66 11.76 49.06 3.57
C PRO A 66 11.55 48.94 2.05
N ALA A 67 10.82 49.89 1.44
CA ALA A 67 10.32 49.74 0.06
C ALA A 67 11.41 49.76 -1.03
N ASP A 68 12.60 50.25 -0.70
CA ASP A 68 13.82 50.20 -1.50
C ASP A 68 14.68 48.96 -1.26
N ALA A 69 14.32 48.09 -0.32
CA ALA A 69 15.01 46.82 -0.14
C ALA A 69 14.81 45.92 -1.37
N ASP A 70 15.92 45.38 -1.84
CA ASP A 70 15.98 44.50 -3.01
C ASP A 70 15.85 43.03 -2.60
N VAL A 71 15.12 42.24 -3.38
CA VAL A 71 14.87 40.82 -3.11
C VAL A 71 15.60 39.99 -4.16
N SER A 72 16.64 39.27 -3.74
CA SER A 72 17.48 38.50 -4.67
C SER A 72 16.86 37.17 -5.08
N LYS A 73 16.19 36.52 -4.13
CA LYS A 73 15.63 35.18 -4.28
C LYS A 73 14.45 35.01 -3.33
N VAL A 74 13.46 34.24 -3.76
CA VAL A 74 12.38 33.76 -2.91
C VAL A 74 12.36 32.24 -2.92
N LEU A 75 12.15 31.64 -1.75
CA LEU A 75 11.86 30.21 -1.60
C LEU A 75 10.46 30.03 -1.05
N LEU A 76 9.76 29.02 -1.57
CA LEU A 76 8.45 28.61 -1.09
C LEU A 76 8.57 27.22 -0.46
N LYS A 77 8.34 27.13 0.85
CA LYS A 77 8.53 25.88 1.61
C LYS A 77 7.31 25.55 2.47
N GLN A 78 7.18 24.27 2.79
CA GLN A 78 6.29 23.78 3.84
C GLN A 78 7.02 23.78 5.18
N SER A 79 6.29 23.79 6.30
CA SER A 79 6.87 23.62 7.63
C SER A 79 7.21 22.14 7.88
N PRO A 80 8.38 21.80 8.47
CA PRO A 80 9.42 22.71 9.02
C PRO A 80 10.46 23.20 8.00
N MET A 81 10.71 24.51 7.99
CA MET A 81 11.35 25.28 6.89
C MET A 81 12.83 24.98 6.59
N GLU A 82 13.59 24.37 7.51
CA GLU A 82 15.07 24.36 7.40
C GLU A 82 15.63 23.19 6.57
N SER A 83 15.01 22.01 6.61
CA SER A 83 15.46 20.82 5.87
C SER A 83 14.60 20.46 4.67
N ASP A 84 13.41 21.04 4.55
CA ASP A 84 12.46 20.60 3.55
C ASP A 84 12.83 21.14 2.15
N PRO A 85 12.69 20.30 1.11
CA PRO A 85 12.82 20.74 -0.27
C PRO A 85 11.78 21.82 -0.58
N GLU A 86 12.06 22.66 -1.58
CA GLU A 86 11.10 23.66 -2.06
C GLU A 86 9.77 22.99 -2.41
N LEU A 87 8.66 23.56 -1.95
CA LEU A 87 7.32 23.08 -2.24
C LEU A 87 6.89 23.48 -3.65
N LEU A 88 7.22 24.71 -4.03
CA LEU A 88 6.96 25.28 -5.35
C LEU A 88 8.26 25.88 -5.87
N THR A 89 8.58 25.62 -7.12
CA THR A 89 9.71 26.26 -7.80
C THR A 89 9.28 27.64 -8.31
N VAL A 90 10.00 28.68 -7.88
CA VAL A 90 9.77 30.05 -8.37
C VAL A 90 10.27 30.14 -9.82
N THR A 91 9.36 30.43 -10.74
CA THR A 91 9.65 30.53 -12.19
C THR A 91 9.87 31.98 -12.64
N SER A 92 9.33 32.95 -11.92
CA SER A 92 9.52 34.37 -12.17
C SER A 92 9.43 35.16 -10.87
N LEU A 93 10.31 36.14 -10.69
CA LEU A 93 10.27 37.12 -9.60
C LEU A 93 10.51 38.50 -10.20
N LYS A 94 9.53 39.41 -10.07
CA LYS A 94 9.56 40.74 -10.67
C LYS A 94 9.13 41.80 -9.67
N ALA A 95 9.77 42.96 -9.74
CA ALA A 95 9.26 44.15 -9.05
C ALA A 95 7.88 44.52 -9.61
N GLY A 96 6.97 44.91 -8.70
CA GLY A 96 5.62 45.35 -9.00
C GLY A 96 5.56 46.82 -9.42
N ALA A 97 4.34 47.31 -9.66
CA ALA A 97 4.11 48.67 -10.13
C ALA A 97 4.41 49.76 -9.07
N SER A 98 4.34 49.42 -7.79
CA SER A 98 4.65 50.32 -6.68
C SER A 98 5.99 49.95 -6.02
N LYS A 99 6.68 50.95 -5.47
CA LYS A 99 7.95 50.76 -4.76
C LYS A 99 7.77 49.76 -3.62
N GLY A 100 8.63 48.74 -3.55
CA GLY A 100 8.58 47.67 -2.56
C GLY A 100 7.57 46.56 -2.86
N ALA A 101 6.73 46.68 -3.89
CA ALA A 101 5.86 45.59 -4.32
C ALA A 101 6.65 44.60 -5.18
N TRP A 102 6.33 43.31 -5.01
CA TRP A 102 6.92 42.21 -5.74
C TRP A 102 5.84 41.22 -6.14
N ARG A 103 6.00 40.65 -7.33
CA ARG A 103 5.18 39.56 -7.84
C ARG A 103 6.07 38.38 -8.17
N LEU A 104 5.73 37.22 -7.62
CA LEU A 104 6.33 35.96 -8.02
C LEU A 104 5.31 35.07 -8.71
N GLU A 105 5.79 34.28 -9.67
CA GLU A 105 5.09 33.13 -10.22
C GLU A 105 5.86 31.88 -9.80
N ALA A 106 5.13 30.86 -9.39
CA ALA A 106 5.70 29.59 -8.98
C ALA A 106 4.86 28.43 -9.50
N LYS A 107 5.50 27.27 -9.62
CA LYS A 107 4.88 26.03 -10.10
C LYS A 107 5.20 24.87 -9.15
N ALA A 108 4.21 24.01 -8.91
CA ALA A 108 4.43 22.74 -8.22
C ALA A 108 5.41 21.87 -9.03
N SER A 109 6.47 21.45 -8.36
CA SER A 109 7.49 20.54 -8.90
C SER A 109 7.21 19.09 -8.52
N ASP A 110 6.47 18.88 -7.43
CA ASP A 110 6.14 17.57 -6.87
C ASP A 110 4.77 17.66 -6.17
N PHE A 111 3.74 17.09 -6.79
CA PHE A 111 2.39 17.10 -6.25
C PHE A 111 2.18 16.11 -5.09
N SER A 112 3.12 15.19 -4.84
CA SER A 112 3.03 14.29 -3.68
C SER A 112 3.12 15.02 -2.34
N ARG A 113 3.58 16.27 -2.39
CA ARG A 113 3.73 17.17 -1.24
C ARG A 113 2.66 18.26 -1.18
N ILE A 114 1.73 18.26 -2.14
CA ILE A 114 0.61 19.20 -2.23
C ILE A 114 -0.65 18.52 -1.73
N VAL A 115 -1.16 18.97 -0.58
CA VAL A 115 -2.46 18.58 -0.05
C VAL A 115 -3.52 19.63 -0.37
N ALA A 116 -4.79 19.28 -0.19
CA ALA A 116 -5.93 20.15 -0.56
C ALA A 116 -5.84 21.58 0.02
N SER A 117 -5.25 21.73 1.20
CA SER A 117 -4.95 23.03 1.81
C SER A 117 -3.77 22.92 2.77
N GLN A 118 -2.75 23.77 2.58
CA GLN A 118 -1.57 23.80 3.45
C GLN A 118 -1.00 25.21 3.65
N THR A 119 -0.25 25.40 4.72
CA THR A 119 0.54 26.63 4.90
C THR A 119 1.78 26.59 4.02
N VAL A 120 2.00 27.64 3.24
CA VAL A 120 3.24 27.90 2.51
C VAL A 120 3.97 29.07 3.15
N HIS A 121 5.27 28.90 3.35
CA HIS A 121 6.16 29.94 3.85
C HIS A 121 6.97 30.54 2.70
N LEU A 122 6.85 31.85 2.54
CA LEU A 122 7.64 32.66 1.64
C LEU A 122 8.88 33.14 2.39
N MET A 123 10.06 32.69 1.96
CA MET A 123 11.36 33.13 2.47
C MET A 123 11.99 34.06 1.43
N ALA A 124 11.99 35.36 1.70
CA ALA A 124 12.60 36.37 0.83
C ALA A 124 14.01 36.66 1.32
N TYR A 125 15.00 36.53 0.44
CA TYR A 125 16.40 36.78 0.73
C TYR A 125 16.80 38.20 0.35
N SER A 126 17.58 38.82 1.22
CA SER A 126 18.21 40.11 0.95
C SER A 126 19.19 39.99 -0.24
N LYS A 127 19.63 41.13 -0.79
CA LYS A 127 20.57 41.18 -1.92
C LYS A 127 21.89 40.44 -1.67
N SER A 128 22.38 40.46 -0.43
CA SER A 128 23.59 39.73 -0.03
C SER A 128 23.37 38.21 0.06
N GLY A 129 22.12 37.75 0.13
CA GLY A 129 21.75 36.34 0.26
C GLY A 129 22.01 35.74 1.66
N ALA A 130 22.60 36.51 2.58
CA ALA A 130 23.02 36.03 3.90
C ALA A 130 21.87 35.91 4.90
N THR A 131 20.81 36.72 4.73
CA THR A 131 19.65 36.77 5.62
C THR A 131 18.36 36.64 4.82
N HIS A 132 17.35 36.03 5.45
CA HIS A 132 16.02 35.95 4.88
C HIS A 132 14.99 36.39 5.92
N VAL A 133 13.86 36.87 5.42
CA VAL A 133 12.66 37.17 6.21
C VAL A 133 11.52 36.31 5.71
N THR A 134 10.59 35.99 6.61
CA THR A 134 9.52 35.02 6.33
C THR A 134 8.14 35.66 6.42
N ALA A 135 7.26 35.20 5.56
CA ALA A 135 5.81 35.42 5.66
C ALA A 135 5.09 34.12 5.28
N SER A 136 3.84 33.99 5.69
CA SER A 136 3.06 32.76 5.48
C SER A 136 1.72 33.07 4.85
N ALA A 137 1.26 32.18 3.99
CA ALA A 137 -0.09 32.19 3.44
C ALA A 137 -0.62 30.76 3.36
N THR A 138 -1.93 30.63 3.18
CA THR A 138 -2.54 29.34 2.81
C THR A 138 -2.41 29.13 1.31
N LEU A 139 -2.05 27.92 0.90
CA LEU A 139 -2.10 27.45 -0.47
C LEU A 139 -3.17 26.36 -0.55
N ALA A 140 -4.22 26.61 -1.32
CA ALA A 140 -5.27 25.65 -1.62
C ALA A 140 -5.04 25.01 -2.99
N ASP A 141 -5.26 23.69 -3.11
CA ASP A 141 -5.34 23.00 -4.40
C ASP A 141 -6.78 22.52 -4.63
N PRO A 142 -7.63 23.31 -5.31
CA PRO A 142 -8.99 22.89 -5.63
C PRO A 142 -9.04 21.69 -6.59
N TYR A 143 -7.92 21.38 -7.25
CA TYR A 143 -7.76 20.24 -8.15
C TYR A 143 -7.15 19.01 -7.45
N SER A 144 -6.94 19.07 -6.13
CA SER A 144 -6.43 17.92 -5.37
C SER A 144 -7.34 16.71 -5.52
N ILE A 145 -6.74 15.55 -5.78
CA ILE A 145 -7.43 14.26 -5.93
C ILE A 145 -7.45 13.43 -4.64
N ILE A 146 -7.00 14.00 -3.51
CA ILE A 146 -7.07 13.34 -2.20
C ILE A 146 -8.54 13.01 -1.88
N ASP A 147 -8.77 11.80 -1.36
CA ASP A 147 -10.08 11.24 -1.03
C ASP A 147 -11.08 11.10 -2.20
N ARG A 148 -10.64 11.34 -3.44
CA ARG A 148 -11.48 11.18 -4.65
C ARG A 148 -11.52 9.75 -5.20
N TYR A 149 -10.60 8.90 -4.77
CA TYR A 149 -10.49 7.52 -5.19
C TYR A 149 -10.38 6.59 -3.98
N LYS A 150 -10.80 5.34 -4.17
CA LYS A 150 -10.70 4.27 -3.18
C LYS A 150 -10.40 2.94 -3.85
N LEU A 151 -9.89 1.98 -3.08
CA LEU A 151 -9.63 0.63 -3.54
C LEU A 151 -10.80 -0.29 -3.22
N GLU A 152 -11.20 -1.13 -4.18
CA GLU A 152 -12.12 -2.23 -4.00
C GLU A 152 -11.46 -3.55 -4.44
N HIS A 153 -11.42 -4.53 -3.54
CA HIS A 153 -10.76 -5.81 -3.76
C HIS A 153 -11.35 -6.89 -2.85
N PRO A 154 -11.21 -8.19 -3.18
CA PRO A 154 -11.51 -9.25 -2.23
C PRO A 154 -10.54 -9.19 -1.05
N PHE A 155 -11.01 -9.54 0.15
CA PHE A 155 -10.14 -9.60 1.33
C PHE A 155 -9.10 -10.74 1.25
N SER A 156 -9.43 -11.82 0.54
CA SER A 156 -8.57 -12.99 0.40
C SER A 156 -8.62 -13.60 -0.99
N ALA A 157 -7.55 -14.27 -1.40
CA ALA A 157 -7.48 -15.09 -2.61
C ALA A 157 -6.54 -16.29 -2.42
N GLY A 158 -6.73 -17.36 -3.19
CA GLY A 158 -5.75 -18.46 -3.24
C GLY A 158 -4.48 -18.03 -3.99
N TYR A 159 -3.33 -18.67 -3.74
CA TYR A 159 -2.14 -18.46 -4.57
C TYR A 159 -2.32 -19.05 -5.98
N ARG A 160 -2.95 -20.22 -6.07
CA ARG A 160 -3.20 -20.96 -7.31
C ARG A 160 -4.38 -21.91 -7.17
N ASP A 161 -4.83 -22.44 -8.30
CA ASP A 161 -5.81 -23.52 -8.35
C ASP A 161 -5.20 -24.84 -7.86
N ALA A 162 -5.91 -25.50 -6.96
CA ALA A 162 -5.47 -26.75 -6.36
C ALA A 162 -5.61 -27.98 -7.27
N VAL A 163 -6.50 -27.90 -8.27
CA VAL A 163 -6.77 -28.96 -9.25
C VAL A 163 -5.96 -28.67 -10.53
N GLU A 164 -6.09 -27.46 -11.09
CA GLU A 164 -5.32 -26.99 -12.24
C GLU A 164 -4.00 -26.36 -11.78
N LYS A 165 -3.03 -27.18 -11.38
CA LYS A 165 -1.79 -26.74 -10.71
C LYS A 165 -0.98 -25.63 -11.39
N ASP A 166 -1.11 -25.47 -12.72
CA ASP A 166 -0.43 -24.43 -13.51
C ASP A 166 -1.21 -23.12 -13.57
N ARG A 167 -2.44 -23.09 -13.07
CA ARG A 167 -3.33 -21.93 -13.06
C ARG A 167 -3.15 -21.13 -11.77
N TRP A 168 -2.43 -20.03 -11.90
CA TRP A 168 -2.23 -19.07 -10.81
C TRP A 168 -3.45 -18.16 -10.66
N ILE A 169 -3.82 -17.88 -9.41
CA ILE A 169 -4.94 -16.99 -9.10
C ILE A 169 -4.38 -15.58 -8.92
N SER A 170 -5.02 -14.62 -9.56
CA SER A 170 -4.68 -13.20 -9.43
C SER A 170 -5.76 -12.49 -8.62
N LEU A 171 -5.36 -11.81 -7.56
CA LEU A 171 -6.24 -10.92 -6.80
C LEU A 171 -6.51 -9.66 -7.63
N PRO A 172 -7.76 -9.37 -8.01
CA PRO A 172 -8.08 -8.12 -8.68
C PRO A 172 -8.21 -6.98 -7.66
N VAL A 173 -7.66 -5.82 -7.98
CA VAL A 173 -7.75 -4.58 -7.19
C VAL A 173 -8.23 -3.46 -8.11
N PHE A 174 -9.42 -2.93 -7.81
CA PHE A 174 -10.05 -1.87 -8.59
C PHE A 174 -9.85 -0.52 -7.92
N VAL A 175 -9.54 0.49 -8.73
CA VAL A 175 -9.63 1.88 -8.31
C VAL A 175 -11.00 2.41 -8.71
N THR A 176 -11.77 2.84 -7.72
CA THR A 176 -13.10 3.39 -7.92
C THR A 176 -13.12 4.84 -7.44
N ALA A 177 -14.00 5.65 -8.04
CA ALA A 177 -14.12 7.06 -7.71
C ALA A 177 -15.18 7.32 -6.63
N THR A 178 -15.04 8.47 -5.97
CA THR A 178 -16.05 9.06 -5.09
C THR A 178 -16.54 10.37 -5.71
N GLY A 179 -17.84 10.64 -5.58
CA GLY A 179 -18.45 11.86 -6.12
C GLY A 179 -18.37 11.95 -7.64
N GLU A 180 -17.86 13.08 -8.15
CA GLU A 180 -17.78 13.38 -9.59
C GLU A 180 -16.43 12.99 -10.23
N ALA A 181 -15.52 12.36 -9.49
CA ALA A 181 -14.25 11.89 -10.06
C ALA A 181 -14.46 10.73 -11.04
N ASP A 182 -13.55 10.59 -12.00
CA ASP A 182 -13.56 9.52 -12.99
C ASP A 182 -12.24 8.74 -12.93
N PRO A 183 -12.24 7.42 -12.66
CA PRO A 183 -11.02 6.62 -12.69
C PRO A 183 -10.28 6.63 -14.04
N ALA A 184 -10.92 7.06 -15.13
CA ALA A 184 -10.27 7.28 -16.43
C ALA A 184 -9.33 8.50 -16.45
N ASP A 185 -9.43 9.40 -15.47
CA ASP A 185 -8.52 10.54 -15.33
C ASP A 185 -7.17 10.15 -14.71
N ILE A 186 -7.04 8.92 -14.20
CA ILE A 186 -5.78 8.38 -13.67
C ILE A 186 -4.88 8.00 -14.83
N THR A 187 -3.66 8.55 -14.85
CA THR A 187 -2.67 8.30 -15.91
C THR A 187 -1.52 7.41 -15.45
N ASP A 188 -1.32 7.24 -14.15
CA ASP A 188 -0.26 6.40 -13.60
C ASP A 188 -0.67 5.83 -12.24
N MET A 189 -0.19 4.61 -11.95
CA MET A 189 -0.45 3.88 -10.71
C MET A 189 0.83 3.21 -10.22
N GLU A 190 1.36 3.70 -9.09
CA GLU A 190 2.47 3.06 -8.40
C GLU A 190 1.93 2.13 -7.32
N VAL A 191 2.38 0.87 -7.31
CA VAL A 191 1.93 -0.15 -6.37
C VAL A 191 3.09 -0.66 -5.54
N GLN A 192 2.97 -0.52 -4.22
CA GLN A 192 3.95 -1.01 -3.25
C GLN A 192 3.31 -2.11 -2.39
N LEU A 193 3.97 -3.27 -2.35
CA LEU A 193 3.53 -4.42 -1.57
C LEU A 193 4.37 -4.55 -0.31
N HIS A 194 3.71 -4.80 0.81
CA HIS A 194 4.32 -5.00 2.11
C HIS A 194 3.86 -6.34 2.70
N PRO A 195 4.39 -7.48 2.23
CA PRO A 195 4.12 -8.77 2.84
C PRO A 195 4.56 -8.75 4.30
N SER A 196 3.68 -9.17 5.22
CA SER A 196 4.02 -9.24 6.63
C SER A 196 4.87 -10.46 6.97
N ASN A 197 4.95 -11.43 6.05
CA ASN A 197 5.70 -12.66 6.24
C ASN A 197 7.17 -12.51 5.80
N SER A 198 8.09 -13.04 6.59
CA SER A 198 9.53 -13.01 6.30
C SER A 198 9.97 -13.88 5.12
N SER A 199 9.17 -14.89 4.73
CA SER A 199 9.51 -15.85 3.68
C SER A 199 9.31 -15.30 2.26
N VAL A 200 8.44 -14.31 2.08
CA VAL A 200 8.16 -13.65 0.80
C VAL A 200 8.43 -12.15 0.86
N LYS A 201 8.82 -11.59 -0.29
CA LYS A 201 9.10 -10.16 -0.44
C LYS A 201 8.22 -9.57 -1.53
N ALA A 202 8.19 -8.24 -1.64
CA ALA A 202 7.44 -7.55 -2.70
C ALA A 202 7.79 -8.05 -4.12
N GLU A 203 9.07 -8.36 -4.38
CA GLU A 203 9.57 -8.91 -5.65
C GLU A 203 9.05 -10.33 -5.99
N ASP A 204 8.49 -11.03 -5.01
CA ASP A 204 7.88 -12.35 -5.20
C ASP A 204 6.44 -12.25 -5.73
N PHE A 205 5.96 -11.05 -6.02
CA PHE A 205 4.65 -10.78 -6.57
C PHE A 205 4.76 -10.17 -7.96
N ILE A 206 3.80 -10.51 -8.80
CA ILE A 206 3.60 -9.96 -10.13
C ILE A 206 2.41 -9.01 -10.03
N VAL A 207 2.66 -7.73 -10.33
CA VAL A 207 1.61 -6.71 -10.46
C VAL A 207 1.42 -6.40 -11.94
N LYS A 208 0.17 -6.42 -12.41
CA LYS A 208 -0.18 -6.11 -13.81
C LYS A 208 -1.42 -5.24 -13.86
N GLU A 209 -1.35 -4.15 -14.60
CA GLU A 209 -2.52 -3.32 -14.91
C GLU A 209 -3.60 -4.15 -15.62
N MET A 210 -4.86 -3.78 -15.38
CA MET A 210 -6.00 -4.41 -16.06
C MET A 210 -6.27 -3.70 -17.38
N GLU A 211 -6.56 -4.48 -18.44
CA GLU A 211 -6.82 -3.93 -19.78
C GLU A 211 -8.23 -3.29 -19.90
N ASP A 212 -9.18 -3.77 -19.11
CA ASP A 212 -10.62 -3.49 -19.25
C ASP A 212 -11.24 -2.78 -18.05
N ALA A 213 -10.42 -2.31 -17.09
CA ALA A 213 -10.85 -1.58 -15.91
C ALA A 213 -9.71 -0.74 -15.31
N SER A 214 -10.03 0.33 -14.58
CA SER A 214 -9.06 1.08 -13.78
C SER A 214 -8.65 0.27 -12.56
N GLY A 215 -7.46 -0.29 -12.59
CA GLY A 215 -6.92 -1.11 -11.51
C GLY A 215 -5.79 -2.02 -11.98
N PHE A 216 -5.48 -3.00 -11.14
CA PHE A 216 -4.42 -3.97 -11.39
C PHE A 216 -4.74 -5.30 -10.74
N THR A 217 -3.95 -6.31 -11.09
CA THR A 217 -3.98 -7.63 -10.48
C THR A 217 -2.69 -7.88 -9.74
N VAL A 218 -2.79 -8.58 -8.60
CA VAL A 218 -1.66 -9.03 -7.80
C VAL A 218 -1.65 -10.56 -7.78
N GLN A 219 -0.54 -11.16 -8.17
CA GLN A 219 -0.38 -12.61 -8.24
C GLN A 219 0.95 -13.01 -7.60
N LEU A 220 1.01 -14.16 -6.92
CA LEU A 220 2.29 -14.71 -6.49
C LEU A 220 3.10 -15.15 -7.72
N ASN A 221 4.37 -14.77 -7.80
CA ASN A 221 5.26 -15.29 -8.82
C ASN A 221 5.41 -16.81 -8.65
N PRO A 222 5.21 -17.63 -9.69
CA PRO A 222 5.33 -19.08 -9.59
C PRO A 222 6.67 -19.57 -9.01
N THR A 223 7.75 -18.83 -9.29
CA THR A 223 9.09 -19.15 -8.78
C THR A 223 9.23 -18.98 -7.26
N ALA A 224 8.31 -18.26 -6.62
CA ALA A 224 8.30 -18.03 -5.19
C ALA A 224 7.50 -19.10 -4.41
N GLU A 225 6.79 -20.02 -5.08
CA GLU A 225 5.94 -21.01 -4.40
C GLU A 225 6.68 -21.84 -3.36
N SER A 226 7.91 -22.25 -3.66
CA SER A 226 8.72 -23.06 -2.74
C SER A 226 9.02 -22.36 -1.42
N LYS A 227 8.94 -21.01 -1.38
CA LYS A 227 9.13 -20.22 -0.16
C LYS A 227 7.94 -20.34 0.79
N LEU A 228 6.80 -20.83 0.31
CA LEU A 228 5.53 -20.92 1.03
C LEU A 228 5.26 -22.29 1.65
N ALA A 229 6.18 -23.25 1.53
CA ALA A 229 5.95 -24.63 1.93
C ALA A 229 5.56 -24.82 3.42
N ALA A 230 5.88 -23.85 4.27
CA ALA A 230 5.55 -23.85 5.70
C ALA A 230 4.46 -22.84 6.10
N GLU A 231 3.97 -22.03 5.16
CA GLU A 231 3.11 -20.90 5.47
C GLU A 231 1.63 -21.29 5.39
N GLU A 232 0.91 -21.14 6.51
CA GLU A 232 -0.53 -21.39 6.54
C GLU A 232 -1.33 -20.31 5.78
N ARG A 233 -0.80 -19.08 5.70
CA ARG A 233 -1.31 -17.97 4.89
C ARG A 233 -0.27 -16.84 4.81
N ILE A 234 -0.36 -16.00 3.79
CA ILE A 234 0.41 -14.75 3.70
C ILE A 234 -0.53 -13.58 3.95
N MET A 235 -0.22 -12.74 4.92
CA MET A 235 -0.86 -11.44 5.04
C MET A 235 0.00 -10.40 4.32
N THR A 236 -0.63 -9.57 3.50
CA THR A 236 0.07 -8.58 2.68
C THR A 236 -0.64 -7.24 2.77
N GLY A 237 0.13 -6.17 3.01
CA GLY A 237 -0.31 -4.79 2.86
C GLY A 237 -0.05 -4.27 1.45
N LEU A 238 -0.84 -3.31 1.03
CA LEU A 238 -0.80 -2.70 -0.28
C LEU A 238 -0.95 -1.18 -0.12
N ILE A 239 0.04 -0.44 -0.61
CA ILE A 239 -0.02 1.01 -0.75
C ILE A 239 -0.07 1.32 -2.25
N VAL A 240 -1.08 2.06 -2.68
CA VAL A 240 -1.23 2.49 -4.08
C VAL A 240 -1.13 4.00 -4.13
N THR A 241 -0.26 4.52 -4.98
CA THR A 241 -0.24 5.95 -5.32
C THR A 241 -0.78 6.13 -6.72
N VAL A 242 -1.81 6.96 -6.88
CA VAL A 242 -2.39 7.27 -8.18
C VAL A 242 -2.00 8.68 -8.59
N THR A 243 -1.73 8.87 -9.88
CA THR A 243 -1.47 10.18 -10.49
C THR A 243 -2.53 10.48 -11.53
N ASP A 244 -3.16 11.65 -11.47
CA ASP A 244 -4.14 12.08 -12.48
C ASP A 244 -3.48 12.75 -13.69
N LYS A 245 -4.30 13.02 -14.72
CA LYS A 245 -3.92 13.75 -15.95
C LYS A 245 -3.29 15.13 -15.71
N ASN A 246 -3.54 15.74 -14.55
CA ASN A 246 -3.02 17.03 -14.15
C ASN A 246 -1.75 16.90 -13.28
N GLY A 247 -1.23 15.69 -13.11
CA GLY A 247 -0.03 15.36 -12.34
C GLY A 247 -0.25 15.36 -10.83
N ARG A 248 -1.49 15.49 -10.34
CA ARG A 248 -1.79 15.41 -8.89
C ARG A 248 -1.69 13.96 -8.46
N THR A 249 -1.17 13.75 -7.27
CA THR A 249 -1.00 12.41 -6.71
C THR A 249 -1.83 12.24 -5.45
N ALA A 250 -2.39 11.06 -5.24
CA ALA A 250 -2.97 10.67 -3.96
C ALA A 250 -2.55 9.24 -3.59
N MET A 251 -2.26 9.05 -2.31
CA MET A 251 -2.01 7.72 -1.75
C MET A 251 -3.34 7.10 -1.31
N LEU A 252 -3.70 5.98 -1.93
CA LEU A 252 -4.91 5.22 -1.65
C LEU A 252 -4.61 4.13 -0.62
N GLY A 253 -4.69 4.50 0.67
CA GLY A 253 -4.71 3.59 1.82
C GLY A 253 -3.51 2.65 2.01
N ASP A 254 -3.49 1.97 3.15
CA ASP A 254 -2.75 0.73 3.39
C ASP A 254 -3.80 -0.38 3.56
N VAL A 255 -4.09 -1.10 2.48
CA VAL A 255 -5.12 -2.14 2.48
C VAL A 255 -4.50 -3.51 2.62
N GLY A 256 -5.01 -4.28 3.58
CA GLY A 256 -4.56 -5.65 3.84
C GLY A 256 -5.38 -6.67 3.06
N PHE A 257 -4.69 -7.68 2.53
CA PHE A 257 -5.32 -8.90 2.00
C PHE A 257 -4.59 -10.15 2.48
N VAL A 258 -5.28 -11.28 2.38
CA VAL A 258 -4.76 -12.61 2.72
C VAL A 258 -4.61 -13.42 1.45
N LEU A 259 -3.41 -13.94 1.22
CA LEU A 259 -3.24 -15.01 0.25
C LEU A 259 -3.19 -16.36 0.95
N SER A 260 -3.86 -17.33 0.34
CA SER A 260 -4.17 -18.63 0.95
C SER A 260 -3.59 -19.81 0.17
N PRO A 261 -3.13 -20.87 0.87
CA PRO A 261 -2.65 -22.09 0.24
C PRO A 261 -3.76 -22.78 -0.57
N PRO A 262 -3.39 -23.50 -1.65
CA PRO A 262 -4.36 -24.24 -2.45
C PRO A 262 -4.92 -25.46 -1.70
N VAL A 263 -4.25 -25.93 -0.65
CA VAL A 263 -4.64 -27.12 0.10
C VAL A 263 -4.49 -26.88 1.59
N VAL A 264 -5.52 -27.25 2.35
CA VAL A 264 -5.47 -27.29 3.82
C VAL A 264 -5.86 -28.68 4.31
N THR A 265 -5.20 -29.12 5.38
CA THR A 265 -5.45 -30.44 5.97
C THR A 265 -5.93 -30.29 7.42
N VAL A 266 -7.05 -30.92 7.72
CA VAL A 266 -7.51 -31.19 9.09
C VAL A 266 -6.74 -32.40 9.59
N ALA A 267 -6.03 -32.23 10.71
CA ALA A 267 -5.22 -33.28 11.30
C ALA A 267 -6.08 -34.48 11.75
N ALA A 268 -5.44 -35.64 11.93
CA ALA A 268 -6.12 -36.83 12.43
C ALA A 268 -6.75 -36.54 13.81
N SER A 269 -7.97 -37.03 14.00
CA SER A 269 -8.70 -36.94 15.26
C SER A 269 -9.30 -38.31 15.63
N ALA A 270 -9.74 -38.45 16.88
CA ALA A 270 -10.39 -39.67 17.34
C ALA A 270 -11.72 -39.92 16.61
N GLU A 271 -12.42 -38.84 16.23
CA GLU A 271 -13.69 -38.88 15.51
C GLU A 271 -13.52 -39.45 14.10
N LEU A 272 -12.40 -39.12 13.43
CA LEU A 272 -12.02 -39.58 12.08
C LEU A 272 -11.13 -40.84 12.08
N THR A 273 -11.10 -41.57 13.20
CA THR A 273 -10.43 -42.87 13.30
C THR A 273 -11.47 -43.99 13.38
N PHE A 274 -11.33 -45.00 12.52
CA PHE A 274 -12.29 -46.10 12.39
C PHE A 274 -11.59 -47.45 12.31
N SER A 275 -12.16 -48.47 12.93
CA SER A 275 -11.72 -49.85 12.70
C SER A 275 -12.30 -50.37 11.39
N LEU A 276 -11.54 -51.19 10.68
CA LEU A 276 -12.08 -51.90 9.50
C LEU A 276 -13.20 -52.86 9.87
N ALA A 277 -13.21 -53.37 11.10
CA ALA A 277 -14.28 -54.23 11.60
C ALA A 277 -15.62 -53.48 11.69
N ASP A 278 -15.60 -52.24 12.20
CA ASP A 278 -16.77 -51.37 12.25
C ASP A 278 -17.21 -50.97 10.85
N LEU A 279 -16.29 -50.50 10.00
CA LEU A 279 -16.63 -50.06 8.64
C LEU A 279 -17.15 -51.20 7.75
N ARG A 280 -16.81 -52.47 8.02
CA ARG A 280 -17.36 -53.62 7.27
C ARG A 280 -18.65 -54.18 7.86
N ASN A 281 -19.08 -53.68 9.03
CA ASN A 281 -20.33 -54.12 9.65
C ASN A 281 -21.52 -53.34 9.05
N PRO A 282 -22.47 -53.99 8.34
CA PRO A 282 -23.58 -53.31 7.68
C PRO A 282 -24.51 -52.53 8.63
N THR A 283 -24.47 -52.80 9.94
CA THR A 283 -25.26 -52.07 10.94
C THR A 283 -24.50 -50.93 11.60
N PHE A 284 -23.21 -50.75 11.27
CA PHE A 284 -22.42 -49.67 11.83
C PHE A 284 -22.92 -48.33 11.29
N LYS A 285 -23.13 -47.40 12.22
CA LYS A 285 -23.44 -46.02 11.91
C LYS A 285 -22.81 -45.11 12.95
N LYS A 286 -22.16 -44.04 12.49
CA LYS A 286 -21.61 -42.99 13.36
C LYS A 286 -21.88 -41.64 12.73
N ASP A 287 -22.51 -40.76 13.49
CA ASP A 287 -22.81 -39.39 13.10
C ASP A 287 -22.05 -38.45 14.04
N PHE A 288 -21.33 -37.46 13.51
CA PHE A 288 -20.61 -36.47 14.30
C PHE A 288 -20.36 -35.19 13.51
N GLU A 289 -20.14 -34.08 14.22
CA GLU A 289 -19.75 -32.80 13.64
C GLU A 289 -18.24 -32.65 13.68
N VAL A 290 -17.64 -32.13 12.60
CA VAL A 290 -16.25 -31.67 12.59
C VAL A 290 -16.22 -30.16 12.42
N ASP A 291 -15.49 -29.49 13.32
CA ASP A 291 -15.18 -28.07 13.20
C ASP A 291 -13.86 -27.89 12.45
N TYR A 292 -13.95 -27.30 11.25
CA TYR A 292 -12.81 -26.95 10.41
C TYR A 292 -12.80 -25.45 10.10
N THR A 293 -13.42 -24.63 10.97
CA THR A 293 -13.52 -23.17 10.82
C THR A 293 -12.18 -22.55 10.46
N GLU A 294 -11.14 -22.84 11.26
CA GLU A 294 -9.81 -22.26 11.05
C GLU A 294 -9.18 -22.74 9.75
N LYS A 295 -9.44 -23.99 9.31
CA LYS A 295 -8.90 -24.50 8.05
C LYS A 295 -9.58 -23.88 6.83
N LEU A 296 -10.89 -23.65 6.84
CA LEU A 296 -11.54 -22.92 5.75
C LEU A 296 -11.16 -21.44 5.71
N LYS A 297 -10.95 -20.80 6.88
CA LYS A 297 -10.35 -19.46 6.92
C LYS A 297 -8.94 -19.44 6.33
N HIS A 298 -8.12 -20.45 6.61
CA HIS A 298 -6.79 -20.59 5.99
C HIS A 298 -6.89 -20.83 4.48
N LEU A 299 -7.91 -21.56 4.01
CA LEU A 299 -8.22 -21.73 2.59
C LEU A 299 -8.72 -20.42 1.93
N GLY A 300 -8.91 -19.35 2.70
CA GLY A 300 -9.31 -18.04 2.21
C GLY A 300 -10.81 -17.81 2.20
N LEU A 301 -11.63 -18.73 2.71
CA LEU A 301 -13.04 -18.49 2.99
C LEU A 301 -13.14 -17.69 4.29
N THR A 302 -12.81 -16.40 4.22
CA THR A 302 -12.85 -15.46 5.34
C THR A 302 -13.18 -14.07 4.82
N GLU A 303 -13.92 -13.30 5.61
CA GLU A 303 -14.07 -11.86 5.41
C GLU A 303 -13.24 -11.11 6.45
N LYS A 304 -13.29 -9.78 6.44
CA LYS A 304 -12.58 -8.93 7.41
C LYS A 304 -13.00 -9.30 8.84
N GLN A 305 -12.13 -9.05 9.83
CA GLN A 305 -12.18 -9.61 11.20
C GLN A 305 -13.49 -9.43 12.00
N SER A 306 -14.48 -8.68 11.52
CA SER A 306 -15.79 -8.47 12.15
C SER A 306 -16.99 -8.97 11.31
N GLU A 307 -16.76 -9.51 10.13
CA GLU A 307 -17.82 -9.89 9.18
C GLU A 307 -18.06 -11.41 9.21
N THR A 308 -19.33 -11.79 9.19
CA THR A 308 -19.69 -13.20 8.97
C THR A 308 -19.44 -13.52 7.52
N PHE A 309 -18.63 -14.54 7.24
CA PHE A 309 -18.38 -14.96 5.87
C PHE A 309 -19.68 -15.49 5.24
N ASP A 310 -20.04 -14.92 4.10
CA ASP A 310 -21.19 -15.37 3.32
C ASP A 310 -20.77 -16.54 2.42
N PHE A 311 -21.31 -17.72 2.70
CA PHE A 311 -21.13 -18.90 1.86
C PHE A 311 -21.99 -18.83 0.57
N GLY A 312 -22.81 -17.78 0.41
CA GLY A 312 -23.53 -17.46 -0.81
C GLY A 312 -22.61 -17.36 -2.02
N GLY A 313 -22.72 -18.33 -2.94
CA GLY A 313 -21.87 -18.40 -4.13
C GLY A 313 -20.58 -19.22 -3.97
N VAL A 314 -20.34 -19.81 -2.81
CA VAL A 314 -19.35 -20.88 -2.65
C VAL A 314 -19.93 -22.18 -3.20
N THR A 315 -19.20 -22.84 -4.08
CA THR A 315 -19.52 -24.20 -4.52
C THR A 315 -18.61 -25.18 -3.80
N TRP A 316 -19.19 -26.29 -3.36
CA TRP A 316 -18.50 -27.40 -2.72
C TRP A 316 -18.79 -28.70 -3.49
N GLN A 317 -17.77 -29.52 -3.66
CA GLN A 317 -17.89 -30.85 -4.25
C GLN A 317 -16.92 -31.82 -3.56
N VAL A 318 -17.34 -33.08 -3.42
CA VAL A 318 -16.45 -34.17 -3.01
C VAL A 318 -15.54 -34.49 -4.20
N ASN A 319 -14.24 -34.55 -3.96
CA ASN A 319 -13.25 -34.96 -4.96
C ASN A 319 -12.82 -36.43 -4.78
N GLY A 320 -13.15 -37.05 -3.65
CA GLY A 320 -12.93 -38.47 -3.38
C GLY A 320 -12.05 -38.75 -2.17
N LEU A 321 -11.78 -40.04 -1.95
CA LEU A 321 -10.88 -40.61 -0.97
C LEU A 321 -9.54 -40.94 -1.62
N TYR A 322 -8.46 -40.46 -1.02
CA TYR A 322 -7.09 -40.66 -1.50
C TYR A 322 -6.27 -41.39 -0.44
N ASP A 323 -5.29 -42.18 -0.87
CA ASP A 323 -4.32 -42.79 0.05
C ASP A 323 -3.28 -41.77 0.55
N ALA A 324 -2.38 -42.24 1.44
CA ALA A 324 -1.28 -41.43 1.97
C ALA A 324 -0.31 -40.89 0.89
N ASN A 325 -0.24 -41.54 -0.27
CA ASN A 325 0.62 -41.13 -1.40
C ASN A 325 -0.09 -40.15 -2.34
N GLY A 326 -1.38 -39.85 -2.10
CA GLY A 326 -2.20 -39.00 -2.94
C GLY A 326 -2.79 -39.70 -4.17
N GLN A 327 -2.82 -41.03 -4.20
CA GLN A 327 -3.51 -41.80 -5.21
C GLN A 327 -5.01 -41.87 -4.90
N LEU A 328 -5.85 -41.60 -5.89
CA LEU A 328 -7.31 -41.73 -5.77
C LEU A 328 -7.68 -43.20 -5.57
N ILE A 329 -8.45 -43.48 -4.53
CA ILE A 329 -8.94 -44.81 -4.15
C ILE A 329 -10.42 -44.96 -4.50
N ASN A 330 -11.21 -43.94 -4.18
CA ASN A 330 -12.64 -43.91 -4.47
C ASN A 330 -13.06 -42.47 -4.77
N ASP A 331 -13.69 -42.21 -5.91
CA ASP A 331 -14.19 -40.89 -6.30
C ASP A 331 -15.46 -40.47 -5.55
N ASP A 332 -16.26 -41.45 -5.08
CA ASP A 332 -17.45 -41.24 -4.25
C ASP A 332 -17.51 -42.26 -3.10
N PRO A 333 -16.82 -42.00 -1.98
CA PRO A 333 -16.81 -42.88 -0.82
C PRO A 333 -18.15 -42.90 -0.08
N ASP A 334 -19.08 -43.77 -0.53
CA ASP A 334 -20.42 -43.98 0.05
C ASP A 334 -20.45 -44.24 1.56
N PHE A 335 -19.38 -44.83 2.11
CA PHE A 335 -19.25 -45.13 3.54
C PHE A 335 -19.02 -43.87 4.40
N LEU A 336 -18.60 -42.74 3.80
CA LEU A 336 -18.34 -41.47 4.48
C LEU A 336 -18.98 -40.32 3.71
N ILE A 337 -20.13 -39.88 4.19
CA ILE A 337 -20.87 -38.77 3.61
C ILE A 337 -20.57 -37.53 4.44
N PHE A 338 -19.94 -36.56 3.79
CA PHE A 338 -19.71 -35.23 4.32
C PHE A 338 -20.76 -34.29 3.74
N SER A 339 -21.48 -33.56 4.59
CA SER A 339 -22.36 -32.50 4.14
C SER A 339 -21.97 -31.18 4.79
N SER A 340 -21.54 -30.21 3.99
CA SER A 340 -21.43 -28.85 4.51
C SER A 340 -21.39 -27.74 3.45
N LEU A 341 -22.05 -26.64 3.80
CA LEU A 341 -21.86 -25.31 3.23
C LEU A 341 -21.63 -24.26 4.34
N THR A 342 -21.07 -24.68 5.47
CA THR A 342 -20.68 -23.78 6.57
C THR A 342 -19.31 -24.17 7.11
N TYR A 343 -18.82 -23.45 8.13
CA TYR A 343 -17.55 -23.76 8.80
C TYR A 343 -17.54 -25.07 9.60
N LYS A 344 -18.70 -25.70 9.78
CA LYS A 344 -18.88 -26.97 10.46
C LYS A 344 -19.56 -27.94 9.52
N GLY A 345 -19.15 -29.20 9.58
CA GLY A 345 -19.67 -30.23 8.68
C GLY A 345 -20.15 -31.42 9.46
N ASP A 346 -21.35 -31.86 9.13
CA ASP A 346 -21.88 -33.13 9.61
C ASP A 346 -21.27 -34.25 8.77
N ILE A 347 -20.74 -35.25 9.47
CA ILE A 347 -20.18 -36.45 8.87
C ILE A 347 -21.03 -37.63 9.31
N MET A 348 -21.58 -38.34 8.33
CA MET A 348 -22.22 -39.63 8.50
C MET A 348 -21.29 -40.71 7.98
N VAL A 349 -20.99 -41.68 8.83
CA VAL A 349 -20.24 -42.88 8.46
C VAL A 349 -21.16 -44.08 8.57
N ALA A 350 -21.28 -44.84 7.49
CA ALA A 350 -22.09 -46.04 7.41
C ALA A 350 -21.19 -47.24 7.07
N GLY A 351 -21.51 -48.41 7.63
CA GLY A 351 -20.78 -49.61 7.31
C GLY A 351 -21.09 -50.14 5.92
N ASP A 352 -20.05 -50.53 5.20
CA ASP A 352 -20.08 -51.14 3.88
C ASP A 352 -19.40 -52.53 3.92
N PRO A 353 -20.17 -53.64 3.86
CA PRO A 353 -19.63 -55.00 3.89
C PRO A 353 -18.68 -55.34 2.76
N VAL A 354 -18.70 -54.60 1.64
CA VAL A 354 -17.82 -54.83 0.49
C VAL A 354 -16.62 -53.87 0.47
N LEU A 355 -16.41 -53.08 1.52
CA LEU A 355 -15.30 -52.13 1.62
C LEU A 355 -13.92 -52.84 1.61
N GLN A 356 -13.17 -52.59 0.54
CA GLN A 356 -11.81 -53.13 0.32
C GLN A 356 -10.74 -52.07 0.59
N LEU A 357 -10.67 -51.60 1.84
CA LEU A 357 -9.59 -50.73 2.33
C LEU A 357 -8.70 -51.49 3.31
N GLU A 358 -7.41 -51.11 3.31
CA GLU A 358 -6.40 -51.61 4.25
C GLU A 358 -6.18 -50.61 5.40
N PRO A 359 -5.65 -51.06 6.55
CA PRO A 359 -5.28 -50.15 7.63
C PRO A 359 -4.27 -49.10 7.15
N GLY A 360 -4.45 -47.85 7.57
CA GLY A 360 -3.59 -46.75 7.13
C GLY A 360 -4.24 -45.38 7.20
N THR A 361 -3.54 -44.39 6.64
CA THR A 361 -4.00 -43.01 6.55
C THR A 361 -4.55 -42.74 5.16
N TYR A 362 -5.74 -42.15 5.12
CA TYR A 362 -6.43 -41.71 3.93
C TYR A 362 -6.83 -40.24 4.06
N TYR A 363 -7.10 -39.59 2.94
CA TYR A 363 -7.57 -38.22 2.87
C TYR A 363 -8.92 -38.19 2.17
N TYR A 364 -9.95 -37.78 2.90
CA TYR A 364 -11.21 -37.40 2.30
C TYR A 364 -11.09 -35.96 1.81
N VAL A 365 -11.22 -35.76 0.49
CA VAL A 365 -10.89 -34.49 -0.16
C VAL A 365 -12.15 -33.83 -0.69
N SER A 366 -12.33 -32.58 -0.31
CA SER A 366 -13.40 -31.71 -0.81
C SER A 366 -12.80 -30.50 -1.52
N HIS A 367 -13.38 -30.12 -2.65
CA HIS A 367 -13.00 -28.92 -3.39
C HIS A 367 -13.99 -27.79 -3.11
N TYR A 368 -13.46 -26.65 -2.71
CA TYR A 368 -14.17 -25.40 -2.50
C TYR A 368 -13.78 -24.40 -3.58
N SER A 369 -14.78 -23.84 -4.25
CA SER A 369 -14.60 -22.76 -5.22
C SER A 369 -15.45 -21.55 -4.84
N ALA A 370 -14.85 -20.37 -4.94
CA ALA A 370 -15.54 -19.10 -4.73
C ALA A 370 -15.04 -18.07 -5.74
N ASP A 371 -15.96 -17.27 -6.25
CA ASP A 371 -15.67 -16.14 -7.12
C ASP A 371 -16.03 -14.83 -6.43
N TRP A 372 -15.24 -13.79 -6.70
CA TRP A 372 -15.58 -12.43 -6.30
C TRP A 372 -16.23 -11.71 -7.48
N LYS A 373 -17.36 -11.07 -7.24
CA LYS A 373 -18.13 -10.39 -8.30
C LYS A 373 -17.91 -8.88 -8.22
N HIS A 374 -17.55 -8.28 -9.35
CA HIS A 374 -17.41 -6.82 -9.47
C HIS A 374 -17.74 -6.38 -10.89
N GLY A 375 -18.52 -5.31 -11.04
CA GLY A 375 -18.93 -4.78 -12.35
C GLY A 375 -19.63 -5.81 -13.25
N GLY A 376 -20.39 -6.75 -12.68
CA GLY A 376 -21.07 -7.82 -13.44
C GLY A 376 -20.15 -8.95 -13.93
N LYS A 377 -18.85 -8.89 -13.65
CA LYS A 377 -17.87 -9.94 -13.94
C LYS A 377 -17.55 -10.75 -12.68
N ALA A 378 -17.19 -12.02 -12.87
CA ALA A 378 -16.74 -12.91 -11.82
C ALA A 378 -15.24 -13.14 -11.95
N TYR A 379 -14.52 -12.97 -10.85
CA TYR A 379 -13.07 -13.17 -10.74
C TYR A 379 -12.80 -14.37 -9.85
N PRO A 380 -12.03 -15.38 -10.30
CA PRO A 380 -11.63 -16.50 -9.46
C PRO A 380 -10.96 -16.00 -8.19
N ARG A 381 -11.53 -16.35 -7.03
CA ARG A 381 -11.01 -15.96 -5.71
C ARG A 381 -10.35 -17.16 -5.04
N ILE A 382 -11.11 -18.24 -4.85
CA ILE A 382 -10.69 -19.47 -4.18
C ILE A 382 -10.94 -20.67 -5.10
N ARG A 383 -9.95 -21.56 -5.22
CA ARG A 383 -10.03 -22.88 -5.88
C ARG A 383 -9.19 -23.87 -5.07
N GLY A 384 -9.71 -24.27 -3.91
CA GLY A 384 -8.92 -24.87 -2.85
C GLY A 384 -9.43 -26.22 -2.39
N LEU A 385 -8.54 -27.09 -1.90
CA LEU A 385 -8.89 -28.39 -1.36
C LEU A 385 -8.84 -28.40 0.17
N LEU A 386 -9.91 -28.88 0.79
CA LEU A 386 -9.93 -29.31 2.18
C LEU A 386 -9.66 -30.82 2.23
N ARG A 387 -8.69 -31.25 3.04
CA ARG A 387 -8.41 -32.66 3.31
C ARG A 387 -8.77 -33.00 4.75
N LEU A 388 -9.63 -33.99 4.95
CA LEU A 388 -9.84 -34.59 6.26
C LEU A 388 -8.98 -35.84 6.38
N THR A 389 -8.15 -35.92 7.42
CA THR A 389 -7.31 -37.09 7.65
C THR A 389 -8.15 -38.20 8.28
N VAL A 390 -8.36 -39.29 7.55
CA VAL A 390 -9.09 -40.47 7.99
C VAL A 390 -8.08 -41.57 8.34
N THR A 391 -8.18 -42.13 9.54
CA THR A 391 -7.29 -43.21 9.98
C THR A 391 -8.06 -44.51 10.09
N LEU A 392 -7.60 -45.55 9.41
CA LEU A 392 -8.18 -46.89 9.46
C LEU A 392 -7.28 -47.83 10.27
N THR A 393 -7.86 -48.53 11.24
CA THR A 393 -7.16 -49.49 12.11
C THR A 393 -7.64 -50.92 11.88
N GLU A 394 -6.79 -51.91 12.22
CA GLU A 394 -7.17 -53.34 12.16
C GLU A 394 -8.24 -53.72 13.20
N LYS A 395 -8.31 -52.99 14.32
CA LYS A 395 -9.18 -53.26 15.46
C LYS A 395 -9.93 -52.02 15.88
#